data_AF-A0A7J2HY84-F1
#
_entry.id   AF-A0A7J2HY84-F1
#
_cell.length_a   1.000
_cell.length_b   1.000
_cell.length_c   1.000
_cell.angle_alpha   90.00
_cell.angle_beta   90.00
_cell.angle_gamma   90.00
#
_symmetry.space_group_name_H-M   'P 1'
#
loop_
_entity.id
_entity.type
_entity.pdbx_description
1 polymer ?
#
loop_
_entity_poly.entity_id
_entity_poly.type
_entity_poly.pdbx_seq_one_letter_code
_entity_poly.pdbx_strand_id
1 'polypeptide(L)'
;MGVRWKGEDIFRLKFLALLHDPPHKVWYINDEKFRYFSKKGHEEEARKLRRILLDAIGYDLEISKEEDKVVKRADVLSASFDRWLITGMYSKGGEKYYKFQYDCLHNIFMPSEKERCGAIERDRLLDFFEELKRFMVNLRRDVLDWRMLYNGLYSILELLWINEGLPTPLADTRTPTHTIFDHLYASATAINLLLAEKPRGYYVMIDIPGVQKIVNSSRKAGDFWAGSWMISMVTWMTAWNLIWEYGPDILITPTCRLNPFYYAFLLAEVRAAGYRRVAEELEKEYKKFLKSLGLDALGRDTLNLLETPLIPATATLLLPKDEKLRDKESVEKKVRNDFRRAFEYVKTLALEGRLRESGDPAYETLTKILASLKKKGGRGEREMILDKISKCLREDGVKKAFENLLSLRVYVVDVEEIYSSLLKDRKGGDFLLFDTVVREGILDEILSKDSKVLFGKPWFDGNGEPLAEYWKYTSLKEGDWIPCTQCLREPSILRFGKTFRNGRLAYDRRTEKMLRKILGMSFDDERVLRELMRIFKPGEALGPLCLLKRLLYLRLLSRDFSPFETVEDIAFNWFGGKASKIVGDLKGREERAQDQEVLEYLER
;
A
#
# COMPACT_ATOMS: atom_id res chain seq x y z
N MET A 1 21.98 -17.63 -28.48
CA MET A 1 22.67 -17.11 -27.29
C MET A 1 21.91 -15.87 -26.85
N GLY A 2 21.03 -16.00 -25.85
CA GLY A 2 20.13 -14.93 -25.43
C GLY A 2 20.86 -13.85 -24.65
N VAL A 3 20.55 -12.58 -24.93
CA VAL A 3 20.99 -11.43 -24.14
C VAL A 3 20.59 -11.66 -22.68
N ARG A 4 21.55 -11.62 -21.77
CA ARG A 4 21.31 -11.76 -20.33
C ARG A 4 21.14 -10.36 -19.75
N TRP A 5 19.90 -9.91 -19.61
CA TRP A 5 19.56 -8.65 -18.94
C TRP A 5 20.03 -8.70 -17.47
N LYS A 6 20.69 -7.65 -16.98
CA LYS A 6 21.23 -7.60 -15.62
C LYS A 6 20.94 -6.26 -14.94
N GLY A 7 20.72 -6.30 -13.63
CA GLY A 7 20.66 -5.08 -12.81
C GLY A 7 19.52 -4.13 -13.24
N GLU A 8 19.87 -2.90 -13.62
CA GLU A 8 18.90 -1.85 -13.96
C GLU A 8 18.25 -1.97 -15.35
N ASP A 9 18.71 -2.91 -16.19
CA ASP A 9 18.16 -3.12 -17.54
C ASP A 9 16.64 -3.36 -17.53
N ILE A 10 16.12 -4.00 -16.48
CA ILE A 10 14.68 -4.25 -16.33
C ILE A 10 13.90 -2.92 -16.26
N PHE A 11 14.41 -1.92 -15.55
CA PHE A 11 13.75 -0.62 -15.41
C PHE A 11 13.74 0.13 -16.74
N ARG A 12 14.82 0.01 -17.52
CA ARG A 12 14.89 0.56 -18.87
C ARG A 12 13.87 -0.08 -19.81
N LEU A 13 13.78 -1.41 -19.83
CA LEU A 13 12.79 -2.13 -20.64
C LEU A 13 11.36 -1.75 -20.26
N LYS A 14 11.08 -1.61 -18.95
CA LYS A 14 9.77 -1.17 -18.45
C LYS A 14 9.46 0.28 -18.80
N PHE A 15 10.44 1.18 -18.74
CA PHE A 15 10.31 2.56 -19.20
C PHE A 15 9.91 2.61 -20.68
N LEU A 16 10.57 1.80 -21.53
CA LEU A 16 10.24 1.71 -22.95
C LEU A 16 8.85 1.09 -23.18
N ALA A 17 8.47 0.08 -22.41
CA ALA A 17 7.15 -0.56 -22.49
C ALA A 17 6.01 0.38 -22.08
N LEU A 18 6.22 1.21 -21.05
CA LEU A 18 5.24 2.18 -20.57
C LEU A 18 4.98 3.31 -21.58
N LEU A 19 5.89 3.52 -22.54
CA LEU A 19 5.77 4.50 -23.60
C LEU A 19 5.65 3.86 -25.00
N HIS A 20 5.36 2.56 -25.09
CA HIS A 20 5.36 1.86 -26.38
C HIS A 20 4.28 2.40 -27.32
N ASP A 21 3.13 2.79 -26.74
CA ASP A 21 2.00 3.47 -27.35
C ASP A 21 1.81 4.88 -26.77
N PRO A 22 1.26 5.84 -27.53
CA PRO A 22 1.03 7.18 -27.03
C PRO A 22 -0.31 7.26 -26.28
N PRO A 23 -0.42 8.05 -25.18
CA PRO A 23 -1.68 8.20 -24.45
C PRO A 23 -2.86 8.69 -25.32
N HIS A 24 -2.56 9.47 -26.37
CA HIS A 24 -3.57 9.97 -27.31
C HIS A 24 -3.86 9.04 -28.51
N LYS A 25 -3.50 7.75 -28.44
CA LYS A 25 -3.63 6.76 -29.55
C LYS A 25 -4.97 6.79 -30.27
N VAL A 26 -6.08 6.82 -29.54
CA VAL A 26 -7.43 6.76 -30.13
C VAL A 26 -7.72 8.00 -30.98
N TRP A 27 -7.37 9.17 -30.47
CA TRP A 27 -7.54 10.42 -31.22
C TRP A 27 -6.58 10.50 -32.40
N TYR A 28 -5.34 10.01 -32.26
CA TYR A 28 -4.40 9.87 -33.37
C TYR A 28 -4.98 9.03 -34.53
N ILE A 29 -5.62 7.90 -34.19
CA ILE A 29 -6.22 6.99 -35.18
C ILE A 29 -7.41 7.65 -35.87
N ASN A 30 -8.23 8.39 -35.11
CA ASN A 30 -9.50 8.93 -35.57
C ASN A 30 -9.39 10.28 -36.30
N ASP A 31 -8.39 11.13 -35.99
CA ASP A 31 -8.29 12.49 -36.53
C ASP A 31 -6.82 12.89 -36.78
N GLU A 32 -6.54 13.39 -37.98
CA GLU A 32 -5.19 13.76 -38.41
C GLU A 32 -4.60 14.92 -37.60
N LYS A 33 -5.44 15.77 -37.00
CA LYS A 33 -4.98 16.92 -36.20
C LYS A 33 -4.21 16.51 -34.93
N PHE A 34 -4.34 15.26 -34.50
CA PHE A 34 -3.65 14.71 -33.34
C PHE A 34 -2.40 13.89 -33.71
N ARG A 35 -1.93 13.97 -34.96
CA ARG A 35 -0.67 13.37 -35.43
C ARG A 35 0.47 14.37 -35.29
N TYR A 36 0.95 14.57 -34.07
CA TYR A 36 1.88 15.66 -33.74
C TYR A 36 3.31 15.38 -34.19
N PHE A 37 3.79 14.17 -33.96
CA PHE A 37 5.18 13.82 -34.19
C PHE A 37 5.35 13.07 -35.51
N SER A 38 4.39 12.26 -35.93
CA SER A 38 4.47 11.43 -37.13
C SER A 38 3.13 11.20 -37.81
N LYS A 39 3.13 11.19 -39.15
CA LYS A 39 2.00 10.76 -39.98
C LYS A 39 2.03 9.28 -40.38
N LYS A 40 3.07 8.52 -39.98
CA LYS A 40 3.32 7.13 -40.44
C LYS A 40 2.59 6.05 -39.62
N GLY A 41 1.98 6.40 -38.49
CA GLY A 41 1.31 5.47 -37.58
C GLY A 41 1.55 5.82 -36.11
N HIS A 42 0.67 5.35 -35.22
CA HIS A 42 0.73 5.65 -33.78
C HIS A 42 1.98 5.05 -33.11
N GLU A 43 2.50 3.93 -33.59
CA GLU A 43 3.77 3.37 -33.10
C GLU A 43 4.96 4.30 -33.40
N GLU A 44 4.95 4.98 -34.56
CA GLU A 44 5.98 5.95 -34.92
C GLU A 44 5.79 7.29 -34.17
N GLU A 45 4.54 7.68 -33.90
CA GLU A 45 4.21 8.78 -32.99
C GLU A 45 4.82 8.54 -31.60
N ALA A 46 4.57 7.37 -31.02
CA ALA A 46 5.14 6.98 -29.73
C ALA A 46 6.67 6.88 -29.77
N ARG A 47 7.25 6.33 -30.85
CA ARG A 47 8.71 6.26 -31.02
C ARG A 47 9.36 7.64 -30.98
N LYS A 48 8.74 8.65 -31.62
CA LYS A 48 9.24 10.03 -31.59
C LYS A 48 9.04 10.69 -30.24
N LEU A 49 7.88 10.51 -29.58
CA LEU A 49 7.67 10.97 -28.22
C LEU A 49 8.73 10.39 -27.26
N ARG A 50 8.96 9.07 -27.33
CA ARG A 50 10.03 8.39 -26.58
C ARG A 50 11.39 9.03 -26.84
N ARG A 51 11.74 9.27 -28.10
CA ARG A 51 13.00 9.92 -28.47
C ARG A 51 13.13 11.32 -27.86
N ILE A 52 12.08 12.14 -27.94
CA ILE A 52 12.08 13.48 -27.32
C ILE A 52 12.34 13.41 -25.81
N LEU A 53 11.73 12.46 -25.12
CA LEU A 53 11.94 12.28 -23.68
C LEU A 53 13.34 11.74 -23.35
N LEU A 54 13.87 10.81 -24.14
CA LEU A 54 15.24 10.28 -24.00
C LEU A 54 16.29 11.37 -24.27
N ASP A 55 16.12 12.16 -25.33
CA ASP A 55 16.99 13.29 -25.65
C ASP A 55 16.97 14.32 -24.51
N ALA A 56 15.79 14.57 -23.91
CA ALA A 56 15.62 15.51 -22.80
C ALA A 56 16.41 15.10 -21.54
N ILE A 57 16.54 13.79 -21.28
CA ILE A 57 17.37 13.26 -20.19
C ILE A 57 18.84 13.05 -20.60
N GLY A 58 19.23 13.45 -21.81
CA GLY A 58 20.61 13.33 -22.30
C GLY A 58 21.00 11.92 -22.72
N TYR A 59 20.04 11.09 -23.12
CA TYR A 59 20.29 9.73 -23.60
C TYR A 59 20.23 9.65 -25.13
N ASP A 60 21.40 9.68 -25.78
CA ASP A 60 21.55 9.73 -27.24
C ASP A 60 21.73 8.33 -27.89
N LEU A 61 20.95 7.34 -27.46
CA LEU A 61 21.12 5.95 -27.92
C LEU A 61 19.89 5.42 -28.67
N GLU A 62 20.15 4.77 -29.81
CA GLU A 62 19.13 4.02 -30.53
C GLU A 62 18.67 2.83 -29.68
N ILE A 63 17.34 2.67 -29.56
CA ILE A 63 16.72 1.49 -28.98
C ILE A 63 17.20 0.27 -29.78
N SER A 64 17.84 -0.68 -29.11
CA SER A 64 18.36 -1.88 -29.77
C SER A 64 17.22 -2.76 -30.28
N LYS A 65 17.51 -3.57 -31.31
CA LYS A 65 16.53 -4.52 -31.88
C LYS A 65 16.00 -5.51 -30.83
N GLU A 66 16.82 -5.89 -29.86
CA GLU A 66 16.42 -6.80 -28.79
C GLU A 66 15.49 -6.13 -27.77
N GLU A 67 15.72 -4.86 -27.41
CA GLU A 67 14.78 -4.09 -26.57
C GLU A 67 13.41 -3.95 -27.25
N ASP A 68 13.38 -3.57 -28.53
CA ASP A 68 12.14 -3.44 -29.30
C ASP A 68 11.39 -4.78 -29.39
N LYS A 69 12.12 -5.89 -29.54
CA LYS A 69 11.55 -7.25 -29.55
C LYS A 69 10.93 -7.62 -28.20
N VAL A 70 11.57 -7.29 -27.09
CA VAL A 70 11.02 -7.56 -25.75
C VAL A 70 9.77 -6.70 -25.50
N VAL A 71 9.81 -5.42 -25.84
CA VAL A 71 8.66 -4.50 -25.70
C VAL A 71 7.47 -4.95 -26.55
N LYS A 72 7.69 -5.37 -27.80
CA LYS A 72 6.62 -5.94 -28.64
C LYS A 72 6.03 -7.23 -28.07
N ARG A 73 6.85 -8.10 -27.49
CA ARG A 73 6.36 -9.30 -26.82
C ARG A 73 5.53 -8.96 -25.59
N ALA A 74 5.88 -7.89 -24.87
CA ALA A 74 5.13 -7.41 -23.72
C ALA A 74 3.76 -6.83 -24.10
N ASP A 75 3.70 -5.99 -25.14
CA ASP A 75 2.42 -5.53 -25.73
C ASP A 75 1.52 -6.74 -26.07
N VAL A 76 2.05 -7.70 -26.83
CA VAL A 76 1.30 -8.91 -27.21
C VAL A 76 0.81 -9.70 -26.00
N LEU A 77 1.66 -9.93 -24.99
CA LEU A 77 1.29 -10.70 -23.80
C LEU A 77 0.23 -9.98 -22.95
N SER A 78 0.34 -8.65 -22.81
CA SER A 78 -0.58 -7.83 -22.02
C SER A 78 -1.99 -7.77 -22.61
N ALA A 79 -2.12 -7.84 -23.93
CA ALA A 79 -3.39 -7.84 -24.67
C ALA A 79 -3.73 -9.24 -25.22
N SER A 80 -3.21 -10.30 -24.61
CA SER A 80 -3.33 -11.68 -25.11
C SER A 80 -4.78 -12.16 -25.20
N PHE A 81 -5.59 -11.90 -24.18
CA PHE A 81 -7.01 -12.25 -24.17
C PHE A 81 -7.81 -11.49 -25.23
N ASP A 82 -7.57 -10.18 -25.38
CA ASP A 82 -8.21 -9.35 -26.40
C ASP A 82 -7.85 -9.84 -27.81
N ARG A 83 -6.57 -10.15 -28.04
CA ARG A 83 -6.08 -10.70 -29.31
C ARG A 83 -6.67 -12.07 -29.60
N TRP A 84 -6.90 -12.91 -28.59
CA TRP A 84 -7.59 -14.19 -28.74
C TRP A 84 -9.04 -14.00 -29.20
N LEU A 85 -9.79 -13.09 -28.57
CA LEU A 85 -11.16 -12.73 -28.96
C LEU A 85 -11.19 -12.20 -30.40
N ILE A 86 -10.33 -11.24 -30.71
CA ILE A 86 -10.24 -10.60 -32.03
C ILE A 86 -9.87 -11.64 -33.12
N THR A 87 -8.91 -12.52 -32.85
CA THR A 87 -8.49 -13.57 -33.80
C THR A 87 -9.64 -14.54 -34.07
N GLY A 88 -10.40 -14.90 -33.03
CA GLY A 88 -11.62 -15.71 -33.18
C GLY A 88 -12.70 -15.05 -34.03
N MET A 89 -12.83 -13.72 -33.97
CA MET A 89 -13.76 -12.95 -34.82
C MET A 89 -13.32 -12.93 -36.28
N TYR A 90 -12.03 -12.70 -36.57
CA TYR A 90 -11.53 -12.61 -37.95
C TYR A 90 -11.37 -13.96 -38.65
N SER A 91 -11.19 -15.06 -37.92
CA SER A 91 -11.09 -16.41 -38.51
C SER A 91 -12.41 -16.91 -39.12
N LYS A 92 -13.52 -16.19 -38.94
CA LYS A 92 -14.82 -16.41 -39.62
C LYS A 92 -15.02 -15.55 -40.88
N GLY A 93 -13.95 -15.24 -41.61
CA GLY A 93 -14.03 -14.63 -42.95
C GLY A 93 -14.17 -13.09 -42.98
N GLY A 94 -13.80 -12.39 -41.90
CA GLY A 94 -13.76 -10.93 -41.88
C GLY A 94 -12.50 -10.35 -42.54
N GLU A 95 -12.62 -9.22 -43.22
CA GLU A 95 -11.47 -8.46 -43.74
C GLU A 95 -10.51 -8.09 -42.59
N LYS A 96 -9.21 -8.38 -42.77
CA LYS A 96 -8.16 -8.28 -41.73
C LYS A 96 -7.94 -6.87 -41.11
N TYR A 97 -8.60 -5.83 -41.61
CA TYR A 97 -8.29 -4.44 -41.25
C TYR A 97 -9.53 -3.52 -41.31
N TYR A 98 -10.60 -3.85 -40.57
CA TYR A 98 -11.68 -2.88 -40.38
C TYR A 98 -11.30 -1.87 -39.30
N LYS A 99 -11.21 -0.59 -39.68
CA LYS A 99 -11.00 0.53 -38.75
C LYS A 99 -12.32 0.77 -38.01
N PHE A 100 -12.48 0.13 -36.85
CA PHE A 100 -13.69 0.26 -36.05
C PHE A 100 -13.64 1.60 -35.29
N GLN A 101 -14.37 2.60 -35.78
CA GLN A 101 -14.49 3.90 -35.11
C GLN A 101 -15.48 3.78 -33.95
N TYR A 102 -14.93 3.60 -32.75
CA TYR A 102 -15.69 3.51 -31.52
C TYR A 102 -14.97 4.29 -30.43
N ASP A 103 -15.72 5.13 -29.73
CA ASP A 103 -15.22 6.15 -28.81
C ASP A 103 -15.86 6.03 -27.43
N CYS A 104 -16.40 4.86 -27.08
CA CYS A 104 -16.96 4.61 -25.76
C CYS A 104 -16.12 3.58 -25.02
N LEU A 105 -15.72 3.87 -23.79
CA LEU A 105 -15.15 2.92 -22.86
C LEU A 105 -16.29 2.20 -22.12
N HIS A 106 -16.30 0.87 -22.18
CA HIS A 106 -17.23 0.03 -21.45
C HIS A 106 -16.69 -0.35 -20.09
N ASN A 107 -17.57 -0.42 -19.09
CA ASN A 107 -17.21 -0.96 -17.80
C ASN A 107 -16.95 -2.49 -17.91
N ILE A 108 -15.84 -2.96 -17.34
CA ILE A 108 -15.41 -4.36 -17.42
C ILE A 108 -16.40 -5.31 -16.71
N PHE A 109 -17.03 -4.86 -15.63
CA PHE A 109 -17.95 -5.68 -14.82
C PHE A 109 -19.41 -5.54 -15.28
N MET A 110 -19.79 -4.38 -15.81
CA MET A 110 -21.13 -4.11 -16.32
C MET A 110 -21.03 -3.57 -17.76
N PRO A 111 -20.83 -4.42 -18.78
CA PRO A 111 -20.59 -3.97 -20.15
C PRO A 111 -21.74 -3.17 -20.79
N SER A 112 -22.93 -3.13 -20.20
CA SER A 112 -24.00 -2.24 -20.65
C SER A 112 -23.72 -0.77 -20.31
N GLU A 113 -22.97 -0.51 -19.23
CA GLU A 113 -22.55 0.81 -18.81
C GLU A 113 -21.31 1.24 -19.58
N LYS A 114 -21.36 2.45 -20.14
CA LYS A 114 -20.28 3.00 -20.95
C LYS A 114 -20.18 4.51 -20.83
N GLU A 115 -18.97 5.01 -20.99
CA GLU A 115 -18.65 6.43 -21.01
C GLU A 115 -18.04 6.80 -22.36
N ARG A 116 -18.41 7.93 -22.93
CA ARG A 116 -17.77 8.45 -24.15
C ARG A 116 -16.40 9.02 -23.79
N CYS A 117 -15.36 8.63 -24.52
CA CYS A 117 -13.96 9.06 -24.33
C CYS A 117 -13.71 10.57 -24.54
N GLY A 118 -14.74 11.40 -24.75
CA GLY A 118 -14.60 12.85 -24.84
C GLY A 118 -13.81 13.38 -26.05
N ALA A 119 -13.90 14.69 -26.26
CA ALA A 119 -13.03 15.39 -27.19
C ALA A 119 -11.78 15.86 -26.44
N ILE A 120 -10.61 15.71 -27.07
CA ILE A 120 -9.35 16.20 -26.51
C ILE A 120 -9.04 17.60 -27.04
N GLU A 121 -8.78 18.54 -26.14
CA GLU A 121 -8.31 19.89 -26.48
C GLU A 121 -6.82 19.84 -26.84
N ARG A 122 -6.47 20.37 -28.02
CA ARG A 122 -5.10 20.34 -28.54
C ARG A 122 -4.10 21.00 -27.60
N ASP A 123 -4.45 22.17 -27.08
CA ASP A 123 -3.53 22.97 -26.25
C ASP A 123 -3.22 22.24 -24.95
N ARG A 124 -4.23 21.66 -24.28
CA ARG A 124 -4.03 20.86 -23.06
C ARG A 124 -3.17 19.61 -23.29
N LEU A 125 -3.30 18.97 -24.46
CA LEU A 125 -2.47 17.82 -24.80
C LEU A 125 -0.99 18.23 -25.03
N LEU A 126 -0.76 19.41 -25.61
CA LEU A 126 0.59 19.97 -25.72
C LEU A 126 1.13 20.34 -24.33
N ASP A 127 0.33 21.00 -23.48
CA ASP A 127 0.71 21.31 -22.10
C ASP A 127 1.11 20.03 -21.34
N PHE A 128 0.35 18.94 -21.49
CA PHE A 128 0.70 17.64 -20.93
C PHE A 128 2.09 17.13 -21.39
N PHE A 129 2.42 17.21 -22.68
CA PHE A 129 3.73 16.77 -23.17
C PHE A 129 4.87 17.64 -22.65
N GLU A 130 4.65 18.94 -22.56
CA GLU A 130 5.61 19.92 -22.08
C GLU A 130 5.90 19.72 -20.58
N GLU A 131 4.84 19.53 -19.78
CA GLU A 131 4.92 19.21 -18.35
C GLU A 131 5.63 17.87 -18.11
N LEU A 132 5.27 16.83 -18.87
CA LEU A 132 5.92 15.51 -18.80
C LEU A 132 7.41 15.63 -19.15
N LYS A 133 7.75 16.33 -20.24
CA LYS A 133 9.14 16.55 -20.64
C LYS A 133 9.91 17.31 -19.55
N ARG A 134 9.32 18.36 -18.97
CA ARG A 134 9.93 19.14 -17.89
C ARG A 134 10.21 18.28 -16.66
N PHE A 135 9.26 17.45 -16.26
CA PHE A 135 9.44 16.50 -15.16
C PHE A 135 10.58 15.52 -15.43
N MET A 136 10.65 14.96 -16.64
CA MET A 136 11.73 14.06 -17.05
C MET A 136 13.10 14.76 -17.02
N VAL A 137 13.19 16.02 -17.47
CA VAL A 137 14.44 16.82 -17.37
C VAL A 137 14.89 16.97 -15.91
N ASN A 138 13.96 17.15 -14.96
CA ASN A 138 14.30 17.29 -13.54
C ASN A 138 14.83 15.98 -12.91
N LEU A 139 14.58 14.82 -13.54
CA LEU A 139 15.14 13.52 -13.16
C LEU A 139 16.54 13.26 -13.74
N ARG A 140 17.03 14.13 -14.63
CA ARG A 140 18.34 13.96 -15.28
C ARG A 140 19.49 14.07 -14.28
N ARG A 141 20.51 13.22 -14.47
CA ARG A 141 21.83 13.29 -13.84
C ARG A 141 22.92 12.99 -14.86
N ASP A 142 24.18 13.20 -14.47
CA ASP A 142 25.35 12.84 -15.28
C ASP A 142 25.38 11.34 -15.60
N VAL A 143 24.99 10.51 -14.63
CA VAL A 143 24.77 9.07 -14.79
C VAL A 143 23.28 8.78 -14.62
N LEU A 144 22.66 8.19 -15.64
CA LEU A 144 21.25 7.85 -15.60
C LEU A 144 20.96 6.78 -14.56
N ASP A 145 19.95 7.05 -13.76
CA ASP A 145 19.37 6.12 -12.79
C ASP A 145 18.04 5.63 -13.34
N TRP A 146 18.06 4.46 -13.99
CA TRP A 146 16.88 3.94 -14.67
C TRP A 146 15.76 3.58 -13.68
N ARG A 147 16.12 3.23 -12.44
CA ARG A 147 15.14 3.00 -11.39
C ARG A 147 14.38 4.28 -11.07
N MET A 148 15.06 5.41 -10.88
CA MET A 148 14.40 6.69 -10.63
C MET A 148 13.60 7.16 -11.84
N LEU A 149 14.16 7.04 -13.05
CA LEU A 149 13.46 7.41 -14.28
C LEU A 149 12.15 6.61 -14.44
N TYR A 150 12.20 5.30 -14.20
CA TYR A 150 11.02 4.45 -14.31
C TYR A 150 10.00 4.74 -13.21
N ASN A 151 10.41 4.83 -11.94
CA ASN A 151 9.47 5.14 -10.84
C ASN A 151 8.86 6.55 -11.00
N GLY A 152 9.66 7.52 -11.45
CA GLY A 152 9.21 8.86 -11.79
C GLY A 152 8.17 8.84 -12.90
N LEU A 153 8.47 8.18 -14.02
CA LEU A 153 7.51 8.06 -15.14
C LEU A 153 6.24 7.29 -14.73
N TYR A 154 6.39 6.17 -14.02
CA TYR A 154 5.28 5.34 -13.54
C TYR A 154 4.30 6.14 -12.67
N SER A 155 4.82 7.02 -11.81
CA SER A 155 3.99 7.85 -10.93
C SER A 155 3.37 9.05 -11.65
N ILE A 156 4.12 9.74 -12.51
CA ILE A 156 3.70 11.04 -13.05
C ILE A 156 2.81 10.95 -14.30
N LEU A 157 2.95 9.88 -15.11
CA LEU A 157 2.37 9.82 -16.46
C LEU A 157 0.83 9.93 -16.46
N GLU A 158 0.16 9.02 -15.75
CA GLU A 158 -1.30 9.03 -15.61
C GLU A 158 -1.78 10.21 -14.74
N LEU A 159 -0.98 10.59 -13.74
CA LEU A 159 -1.30 11.68 -12.83
C LEU A 159 -1.39 13.04 -13.55
N LEU A 160 -0.41 13.37 -14.40
CA LEU A 160 -0.45 14.59 -15.21
C LEU A 160 -1.62 14.58 -16.17
N TRP A 161 -1.91 13.45 -16.82
CA TRP A 161 -3.06 13.34 -17.73
C TRP A 161 -4.37 13.72 -17.03
N ILE A 162 -4.59 13.19 -15.82
CA ILE A 162 -5.77 13.52 -15.00
C ILE A 162 -5.77 14.99 -14.59
N ASN A 163 -4.61 15.51 -14.15
CA ASN A 163 -4.49 16.88 -13.66
C ASN A 163 -4.62 17.95 -14.76
N GLU A 164 -4.31 17.63 -16.01
CA GLU A 164 -4.58 18.48 -17.17
C GLU A 164 -6.05 18.41 -17.63
N GLY A 165 -6.87 17.58 -16.98
CA GLY A 165 -8.29 17.41 -17.30
C GLY A 165 -8.49 16.81 -18.68
N LEU A 166 -7.55 15.98 -19.14
CA LEU A 166 -7.67 15.26 -20.40
C LEU A 166 -8.65 14.09 -20.24
N PRO A 167 -9.45 13.79 -21.27
CA PRO A 167 -10.51 12.80 -21.16
C PRO A 167 -9.97 11.36 -21.13
N THR A 168 -10.81 10.41 -20.71
CA THR A 168 -10.42 9.01 -20.53
C THR A 168 -9.98 8.35 -21.85
N PRO A 169 -8.70 7.94 -21.98
CA PRO A 169 -8.17 7.37 -23.22
C PRO A 169 -8.44 5.87 -23.33
N LEU A 170 -8.97 5.41 -24.47
CA LEU A 170 -9.20 4.00 -24.77
C LEU A 170 -7.92 3.30 -25.29
N ALA A 171 -7.70 2.03 -24.95
CA ALA A 171 -6.54 1.29 -25.48
C ALA A 171 -6.75 0.77 -26.91
N ASP A 172 -7.93 0.17 -27.14
CA ASP A 172 -8.32 -0.42 -28.41
C ASP A 172 -9.81 -0.19 -28.65
N THR A 173 -10.17 0.30 -29.83
CA THR A 173 -11.56 0.58 -30.18
C THR A 173 -12.39 -0.69 -30.40
N ARG A 174 -11.75 -1.83 -30.67
CA ARG A 174 -12.39 -3.13 -30.94
C ARG A 174 -12.72 -3.90 -29.66
N THR A 175 -11.90 -3.73 -28.63
CA THR A 175 -12.09 -4.32 -27.29
C THR A 175 -12.10 -3.18 -26.25
N PRO A 176 -13.17 -2.38 -26.24
CA PRO A 176 -13.16 -1.07 -25.60
C PRO A 176 -13.44 -1.13 -24.09
N THR A 177 -12.75 -2.00 -23.36
CA THR A 177 -13.03 -2.31 -21.95
C THR A 177 -12.01 -1.73 -20.97
N HIS A 178 -10.88 -1.25 -21.47
CA HIS A 178 -9.78 -0.77 -20.64
C HIS A 178 -9.13 0.49 -21.24
N THR A 179 -8.52 1.29 -20.38
CA THR A 179 -7.86 2.53 -20.79
C THR A 179 -6.48 2.26 -21.40
N ILE A 180 -5.93 3.21 -22.15
CA ILE A 180 -4.55 3.09 -22.64
C ILE A 180 -3.57 2.96 -21.46
N PHE A 181 -3.83 3.63 -20.33
CA PHE A 181 -2.96 3.53 -19.15
C PHE A 181 -2.97 2.11 -18.58
N ASP A 182 -4.15 1.48 -18.46
CA ASP A 182 -4.25 0.08 -18.03
C ASP A 182 -3.38 -0.84 -18.92
N HIS A 183 -3.45 -0.65 -20.23
CA HIS A 183 -2.65 -1.42 -21.19
C HIS A 183 -1.13 -1.13 -21.09
N LEU A 184 -0.74 0.14 -20.96
CA LEU A 184 0.67 0.54 -20.83
C LEU A 184 1.30 -0.02 -19.55
N TYR A 185 0.60 0.09 -18.42
CA TYR A 185 1.07 -0.48 -17.15
C TYR A 185 1.08 -2.02 -17.19
N ALA A 186 0.08 -2.67 -17.81
CA ALA A 186 0.09 -4.12 -18.01
C ALA A 186 1.24 -4.59 -18.91
N SER A 187 1.59 -3.82 -19.94
CA SER A 187 2.76 -4.07 -20.78
C SER A 187 4.05 -3.97 -19.98
N ALA A 188 4.19 -2.95 -19.13
CA ALA A 188 5.35 -2.83 -18.23
C ALA A 188 5.43 -4.02 -17.24
N THR A 189 4.31 -4.43 -16.66
CA THR A 189 4.19 -5.65 -15.83
C THR A 189 4.62 -6.91 -16.59
N ALA A 190 4.25 -7.05 -17.86
CA ALA A 190 4.61 -8.22 -18.66
C ALA A 190 6.13 -8.38 -18.88
N ILE A 191 6.91 -7.29 -18.81
CA ILE A 191 8.37 -7.32 -18.92
C ILE A 191 9.00 -8.25 -17.87
N ASN A 192 8.41 -8.35 -16.68
CA ASN A 192 8.90 -9.23 -15.61
C ASN A 192 8.99 -10.71 -16.06
N LEU A 193 8.14 -11.12 -17.01
CA LEU A 193 8.13 -12.48 -17.53
C LEU A 193 9.01 -12.67 -18.77
N LEU A 194 9.45 -11.57 -19.40
CA LEU A 194 9.99 -11.58 -20.76
C LEU A 194 11.49 -11.26 -20.83
N LEU A 195 12.19 -11.33 -19.70
CA LEU A 195 13.66 -11.26 -19.63
C LEU A 195 14.37 -12.46 -20.29
N ALA A 196 13.61 -13.46 -20.75
CA ALA A 196 14.11 -14.58 -21.54
C ALA A 196 13.25 -14.78 -22.81
N GLU A 197 13.69 -15.67 -23.71
CA GLU A 197 12.97 -15.99 -24.95
C GLU A 197 11.57 -16.58 -24.71
N LYS A 198 11.37 -17.28 -23.59
CA LYS A 198 10.08 -17.80 -23.16
C LYS A 198 9.61 -17.05 -21.91
N PRO A 199 8.29 -16.85 -21.73
CA PRO A 199 7.74 -16.36 -20.48
C PRO A 199 8.23 -17.19 -19.30
N ARG A 200 8.91 -16.56 -18.34
CA ARG A 200 9.38 -17.19 -17.10
C ARG A 200 9.36 -16.19 -15.95
N GLY A 201 9.05 -16.66 -14.76
CA GLY A 201 8.86 -15.80 -13.59
C GLY A 201 7.95 -16.48 -12.59
N TYR A 202 7.50 -15.71 -11.60
CA TYR A 202 6.67 -16.22 -10.53
C TYR A 202 5.44 -15.36 -10.33
N TYR A 203 4.28 -15.99 -10.22
CA TYR A 203 3.10 -15.36 -9.65
C TYR A 203 3.04 -15.72 -8.17
N VAL A 204 3.09 -14.72 -7.31
CA VAL A 204 3.20 -14.88 -5.86
C VAL A 204 1.97 -14.30 -5.19
N MET A 205 1.35 -15.08 -4.31
CA MET A 205 0.27 -14.59 -3.43
C MET A 205 0.75 -14.61 -1.98
N ILE A 206 0.75 -13.45 -1.35
CA ILE A 206 1.00 -13.23 0.07
C ILE A 206 -0.35 -13.12 0.76
N ASP A 207 -0.52 -13.77 1.91
CA ASP A 207 -1.74 -13.67 2.71
C ASP A 207 -1.48 -13.73 4.22
N ILE A 208 -2.02 -12.78 4.96
CA ILE A 208 -2.04 -12.77 6.43
C ILE A 208 -3.42 -13.27 6.91
N PRO A 209 -3.54 -14.53 7.35
CA PRO A 209 -4.83 -15.09 7.74
C PRO A 209 -5.33 -14.51 9.06
N GLY A 210 -6.65 -14.54 9.27
CA GLY A 210 -7.26 -14.15 10.55
C GLY A 210 -7.33 -12.63 10.78
N VAL A 211 -7.35 -11.82 9.72
CA VAL A 211 -7.48 -10.36 9.77
C VAL A 211 -8.57 -9.89 10.72
N GLN A 212 -9.79 -10.44 10.59
CA GLN A 212 -10.92 -10.10 11.46
C GLN A 212 -10.63 -10.38 12.93
N LYS A 213 -9.90 -11.45 13.23
CA LYS A 213 -9.49 -11.77 14.60
C LYS A 213 -8.54 -10.71 15.15
N ILE A 214 -7.60 -10.20 14.35
CA ILE A 214 -6.62 -9.20 14.76
C ILE A 214 -7.29 -7.83 14.96
N VAL A 215 -8.08 -7.40 13.99
CA VAL A 215 -8.74 -6.08 13.96
C VAL A 215 -9.80 -5.96 15.04
N ASN A 216 -10.69 -6.96 15.19
CA ASN A 216 -11.80 -6.94 16.15
C ASN A 216 -11.37 -7.14 17.61
N SER A 217 -10.10 -7.48 17.86
CA SER A 217 -9.54 -7.61 19.22
C SER A 217 -9.29 -6.25 19.88
N SER A 218 -10.30 -5.39 19.93
CA SER A 218 -10.16 -3.95 20.21
C SER A 218 -11.39 -3.42 20.96
N ARG A 219 -11.21 -2.82 22.13
CA ARG A 219 -12.27 -2.07 22.84
C ARG A 219 -12.14 -0.55 22.69
N LYS A 220 -11.02 -0.06 22.18
CA LYS A 220 -10.82 1.36 21.85
C LYS A 220 -10.64 1.51 20.35
N ALA A 221 -11.16 2.60 19.80
CA ALA A 221 -11.09 2.88 18.38
C ALA A 221 -9.64 2.97 17.86
N GLY A 222 -8.72 3.52 18.68
CA GLY A 222 -7.28 3.54 18.36
C GLY A 222 -6.65 2.15 18.24
N ASP A 223 -7.08 1.15 19.04
CA ASP A 223 -6.58 -0.22 18.90
C ASP A 223 -7.13 -0.90 17.65
N PHE A 224 -8.36 -0.57 17.26
CA PHE A 224 -9.00 -1.05 16.04
C PHE A 224 -8.23 -0.54 14.82
N TRP A 225 -8.02 0.78 14.75
CA TRP A 225 -7.22 1.41 13.70
C TRP A 225 -5.81 0.83 13.64
N ALA A 226 -5.12 0.70 14.78
CA ALA A 226 -3.75 0.18 14.81
C ALA A 226 -3.66 -1.29 14.39
N GLY A 227 -4.72 -2.08 14.62
CA GLY A 227 -4.82 -3.44 14.09
C GLY A 227 -4.83 -3.48 12.57
N SER A 228 -5.68 -2.65 11.96
CA SER A 228 -5.76 -2.52 10.49
C SER A 228 -4.47 -1.94 9.91
N TRP A 229 -3.95 -0.88 10.51
CA TRP A 229 -2.71 -0.22 10.08
C TRP A 229 -1.50 -1.14 10.15
N MET A 230 -1.35 -1.91 11.22
CA MET A 230 -0.27 -2.89 11.35
C MET A 230 -0.32 -3.94 10.24
N ILE A 231 -1.51 -4.47 9.91
CA ILE A 231 -1.66 -5.44 8.81
C ILE A 231 -1.27 -4.80 7.48
N SER A 232 -1.84 -3.63 7.16
CA SER A 232 -1.54 -2.90 5.93
C SER A 232 -0.05 -2.58 5.79
N MET A 233 0.58 -2.07 6.85
CA MET A 233 1.99 -1.70 6.84
C MET A 233 2.90 -2.91 6.72
N VAL A 234 2.61 -4.02 7.42
CA VAL A 234 3.40 -5.25 7.31
C VAL A 234 3.30 -5.83 5.90
N THR A 235 2.10 -5.90 5.31
CA THR A 235 1.95 -6.35 3.91
C THR A 235 2.73 -5.44 2.97
N TRP A 236 2.58 -4.12 3.11
CA TRP A 236 3.25 -3.13 2.27
C TRP A 236 4.77 -3.25 2.35
N MET A 237 5.34 -3.26 3.55
CA MET A 237 6.79 -3.36 3.75
C MET A 237 7.34 -4.71 3.24
N THR A 238 6.55 -5.78 3.31
CA THR A 238 6.91 -7.07 2.71
C THR A 238 7.06 -6.94 1.19
N ALA A 239 6.14 -6.22 0.53
CA ALA A 239 6.18 -6.00 -0.91
C ALA A 239 7.19 -4.92 -1.33
N TRP A 240 7.40 -3.88 -0.52
CA TRP A 240 8.21 -2.70 -0.87
C TRP A 240 9.65 -3.06 -1.25
N ASN A 241 10.27 -4.00 -0.54
CA ASN A 241 11.63 -4.43 -0.85
C ASN A 241 11.73 -5.01 -2.27
N LEU A 242 10.72 -5.75 -2.71
CA LEU A 242 10.65 -6.28 -4.07
C LEU A 242 10.28 -5.18 -5.07
N ILE A 243 9.35 -4.28 -4.70
CA ILE A 243 8.94 -3.12 -5.54
C ILE A 243 10.14 -2.21 -5.83
N TRP A 244 10.96 -1.93 -4.83
CA TRP A 244 12.16 -1.11 -5.00
C TRP A 244 13.19 -1.79 -5.88
N GLU A 245 13.27 -3.12 -5.80
CA GLU A 245 14.24 -3.93 -6.53
C GLU A 245 13.87 -4.15 -7.99
N TYR A 246 12.60 -4.37 -8.29
CA TYR A 246 12.12 -4.75 -9.63
C TYR A 246 11.20 -3.72 -10.28
N GLY A 247 10.58 -2.83 -9.51
CA GLY A 247 9.65 -1.81 -9.98
C GLY A 247 8.23 -1.95 -9.41
N PRO A 248 7.45 -0.86 -9.39
CA PRO A 248 6.09 -0.84 -8.83
C PRO A 248 5.07 -1.73 -9.54
N ASP A 249 5.27 -1.99 -10.83
CA ASP A 249 4.40 -2.79 -11.68
C ASP A 249 4.40 -4.29 -11.35
N ILE A 250 5.32 -4.76 -10.50
CA ILE A 250 5.28 -6.14 -10.01
C ILE A 250 4.09 -6.36 -9.07
N LEU A 251 3.59 -5.32 -8.39
CA LEU A 251 2.48 -5.44 -7.46
C LEU A 251 1.17 -5.34 -8.24
N ILE A 252 0.56 -6.50 -8.47
CA ILE A 252 -0.68 -6.64 -9.25
C ILE A 252 -1.88 -6.20 -8.41
N THR A 253 -1.93 -6.63 -7.14
CA THR A 253 -3.01 -6.25 -6.23
C THR A 253 -2.48 -6.02 -4.81
N PRO A 254 -2.76 -4.85 -4.19
CA PRO A 254 -3.35 -3.65 -4.82
C PRO A 254 -2.35 -2.99 -5.78
N THR A 255 -2.80 -2.32 -6.83
CA THR A 255 -1.88 -1.61 -7.74
C THR A 255 -1.13 -0.47 -7.02
N CYS A 256 0.11 -0.18 -7.45
CA CYS A 256 0.84 1.01 -7.02
C CYS A 256 0.34 2.30 -7.69
N ARG A 257 -0.41 2.21 -8.80
CA ARG A 257 -0.98 3.36 -9.50
C ARG A 257 -1.86 4.18 -8.56
N LEU A 258 -1.56 5.47 -8.46
CA LEU A 258 -2.29 6.45 -7.64
C LEU A 258 -2.42 6.07 -6.14
N ASN A 259 -1.69 5.04 -5.67
CA ASN A 259 -1.81 4.49 -4.33
C ASN A 259 -1.05 5.35 -3.30
N PRO A 260 -1.70 5.87 -2.25
CA PRO A 260 -1.05 6.74 -1.26
C PRO A 260 0.20 6.16 -0.62
N PHE A 261 0.25 4.84 -0.39
CA PHE A 261 1.43 4.18 0.19
C PHE A 261 2.63 4.23 -0.75
N TYR A 262 2.39 4.01 -2.05
CA TYR A 262 3.43 4.11 -3.06
C TYR A 262 4.00 5.53 -3.14
N TYR A 263 3.13 6.55 -3.18
CA TYR A 263 3.56 7.95 -3.25
C TYR A 263 4.32 8.38 -1.98
N ALA A 264 3.87 7.98 -0.78
CA ALA A 264 4.57 8.28 0.46
C ALA A 264 6.00 7.72 0.48
N PHE A 265 6.16 6.45 0.09
CA PHE A 265 7.45 5.78 0.06
C PHE A 265 8.34 6.28 -1.08
N LEU A 266 7.78 6.50 -2.27
CA LEU A 266 8.50 7.06 -3.41
C LEU A 266 9.03 8.47 -3.10
N LEU A 267 8.20 9.36 -2.55
CA LEU A 267 8.65 10.72 -2.17
C LEU A 267 9.79 10.68 -1.16
N ALA A 268 9.75 9.78 -0.17
CA ALA A 268 10.83 9.63 0.79
C ALA A 268 12.14 9.16 0.13
N GLU A 269 12.08 8.21 -0.80
CA GLU A 269 13.26 7.75 -1.52
C GLU A 269 13.79 8.78 -2.54
N VAL A 270 12.92 9.46 -3.28
CA VAL A 270 13.29 10.53 -4.22
C VAL A 270 14.00 11.67 -3.49
N ARG A 271 13.50 12.08 -2.31
CA ARG A 271 14.16 13.09 -1.46
C ARG A 271 15.51 12.59 -0.94
N ALA A 272 15.58 11.36 -0.45
CA ALA A 272 16.80 10.77 0.09
C ALA A 272 17.89 10.61 -0.99
N ALA A 273 17.50 10.25 -2.21
CA ALA A 273 18.38 10.15 -3.36
C ALA A 273 18.89 11.52 -3.83
N GLY A 274 18.33 12.64 -3.35
CA GLY A 274 18.75 14.01 -3.68
C GLY A 274 17.92 14.72 -4.75
N TYR A 275 16.82 14.12 -5.23
CA TYR A 275 15.93 14.70 -6.23
C TYR A 275 14.85 15.58 -5.60
N ARG A 276 15.26 16.58 -4.80
CA ARG A 276 14.31 17.41 -4.01
C ARG A 276 13.25 18.10 -4.87
N ARG A 277 13.66 18.73 -5.98
CA ARG A 277 12.75 19.40 -6.91
C ARG A 277 11.71 18.46 -7.52
N VAL A 278 12.12 17.24 -7.88
CA VAL A 278 11.22 16.20 -8.40
C VAL A 278 10.23 15.77 -7.33
N ALA A 279 10.68 15.58 -6.09
CA ALA A 279 9.78 15.23 -5.00
C ALA A 279 8.75 16.32 -4.72
N GLU A 280 9.15 17.59 -4.75
CA GLU A 280 8.23 18.73 -4.58
C GLU A 280 7.20 18.82 -5.72
N GLU A 281 7.65 18.63 -6.98
CA GLU A 281 6.77 18.61 -8.15
C GLU A 281 5.78 17.43 -8.10
N LEU A 282 6.25 16.21 -7.82
CA LEU A 282 5.40 15.02 -7.69
C LEU A 282 4.40 15.16 -6.53
N GLU A 283 4.83 15.67 -5.38
CA GLU A 283 3.96 15.90 -4.23
C GLU A 283 2.88 16.93 -4.55
N LYS A 284 3.23 18.01 -5.26
CA LYS A 284 2.29 19.04 -5.72
C LYS A 284 1.23 18.43 -6.64
N GLU A 285 1.63 17.68 -7.66
CA GLU A 285 0.69 17.07 -8.60
C GLU A 285 -0.19 16.02 -7.91
N TYR A 286 0.35 15.25 -6.98
CA TYR A 286 -0.45 14.28 -6.23
C TYR A 286 -1.46 14.97 -5.31
N LYS A 287 -1.09 16.09 -4.67
CA LYS A 287 -2.04 16.91 -3.88
C LYS A 287 -3.14 17.52 -4.75
N LYS A 288 -2.82 17.95 -5.98
CA LYS A 288 -3.82 18.43 -6.95
C LYS A 288 -4.84 17.34 -7.29
N PHE A 289 -4.38 16.11 -7.49
CA PHE A 289 -5.23 14.95 -7.71
C PHE A 289 -6.09 14.61 -6.48
N LEU A 290 -5.53 14.56 -5.28
CA LEU A 290 -6.32 14.31 -4.06
C LEU A 290 -7.43 15.37 -3.88
N LYS A 291 -7.09 16.65 -4.17
CA LYS A 291 -8.07 17.74 -4.12
C LYS A 291 -9.19 17.57 -5.15
N SER A 292 -8.91 17.05 -6.35
CA SER A 292 -9.96 16.82 -7.36
C SER A 292 -10.93 15.72 -6.95
N LEU A 293 -10.52 14.81 -6.06
CA LEU A 293 -11.38 13.79 -5.43
C LEU A 293 -12.15 14.32 -4.20
N GLY A 294 -12.02 15.60 -3.85
CA GLY A 294 -12.60 16.16 -2.63
C GLY A 294 -11.87 15.73 -1.35
N LEU A 295 -10.67 15.12 -1.48
CA LEU A 295 -9.82 14.76 -0.35
C LEU A 295 -8.93 15.96 -0.04
N ASP A 296 -9.41 16.88 0.80
CA ASP A 296 -8.71 18.13 1.11
C ASP A 296 -7.43 17.84 1.92
N ALA A 297 -6.31 17.70 1.22
CA ALA A 297 -4.97 17.48 1.79
C ALA A 297 -4.33 18.79 2.31
N LEU A 298 -5.14 19.74 2.81
CA LEU A 298 -4.67 21.04 3.29
C LEU A 298 -3.67 20.83 4.44
N GLY A 299 -2.40 21.08 4.16
CA GLY A 299 -1.30 21.12 5.14
C GLY A 299 -0.72 19.78 5.59
N ARG A 300 -1.05 18.67 4.93
CA ARG A 300 -0.74 17.32 5.40
C ARG A 300 0.64 16.79 4.93
N ASP A 301 1.42 16.24 5.85
CA ASP A 301 2.75 15.62 5.64
C ASP A 301 2.65 14.25 4.94
N THR A 302 3.75 13.67 4.43
CA THR A 302 3.72 12.37 3.72
C THR A 302 3.16 11.22 4.56
N LEU A 303 3.24 11.29 5.89
CA LEU A 303 2.62 10.30 6.76
C LEU A 303 1.10 10.27 6.67
N ASN A 304 0.45 11.37 6.32
CA ASN A 304 -1.01 11.41 6.23
C ASN A 304 -1.54 10.59 5.04
N LEU A 305 -0.68 10.30 4.06
CA LEU A 305 -0.98 9.31 3.01
C LEU A 305 -1.07 7.88 3.57
N LEU A 306 -0.49 7.63 4.74
CA LEU A 306 -0.48 6.34 5.45
C LEU A 306 -1.51 6.30 6.60
N GLU A 307 -2.35 7.32 6.73
CA GLU A 307 -3.38 7.42 7.77
C GLU A 307 -4.45 6.32 7.58
N THR A 308 -4.92 6.17 6.35
CA THR A 308 -5.92 5.15 5.99
C THR A 308 -5.21 3.83 5.66
N PRO A 309 -5.52 2.72 6.36
CA PRO A 309 -4.92 1.42 6.10
C PRO A 309 -5.49 0.80 4.80
N LEU A 310 -4.96 1.23 3.65
CA LEU A 310 -5.47 0.86 2.32
C LEU A 310 -4.91 -0.45 1.78
N ILE A 311 -3.78 -0.91 2.31
CA ILE A 311 -3.13 -2.13 1.81
C ILE A 311 -3.83 -3.35 2.45
N PRO A 312 -4.38 -4.27 1.67
CA PRO A 312 -5.04 -5.47 2.18
C PRO A 312 -4.04 -6.44 2.82
N ALA A 313 -4.57 -7.42 3.55
CA ALA A 313 -3.78 -8.54 4.09
C ALA A 313 -3.29 -9.51 3.01
N THR A 314 -3.94 -9.50 1.84
CA THR A 314 -3.61 -10.34 0.69
C THR A 314 -3.01 -9.47 -0.41
N ALA A 315 -1.82 -9.79 -0.88
CA ALA A 315 -1.17 -9.08 -1.97
C ALA A 315 -0.67 -10.07 -3.02
N THR A 316 -0.73 -9.68 -4.30
CA THR A 316 -0.26 -10.52 -5.42
C THR A 316 0.83 -9.82 -6.19
N LEU A 317 1.90 -10.56 -6.52
CA LEU A 317 3.06 -10.06 -7.22
C LEU A 317 3.38 -10.90 -8.47
N LEU A 318 3.89 -10.24 -9.51
CA LEU A 318 4.48 -10.89 -10.68
C LEU A 318 5.98 -10.60 -10.71
N LEU A 319 6.77 -11.59 -10.27
CA LEU A 319 8.21 -11.46 -10.09
C LEU A 319 8.99 -12.06 -11.25
N PRO A 320 10.12 -11.45 -11.66
CA PRO A 320 11.01 -12.05 -12.64
C PRO A 320 11.76 -13.26 -12.06
N LYS A 321 12.23 -14.13 -12.97
CA LYS A 321 13.16 -15.21 -12.64
C LYS A 321 14.58 -14.77 -12.99
N ASP A 322 15.41 -14.56 -11.97
CA ASP A 322 16.78 -14.06 -12.10
C ASP A 322 17.75 -14.77 -11.14
N GLU A 323 18.95 -14.21 -10.92
CA GLU A 323 19.97 -14.79 -10.04
C GLU A 323 19.59 -14.76 -8.55
N LYS A 324 18.68 -13.87 -8.14
CA LYS A 324 18.21 -13.70 -6.77
C LYS A 324 16.96 -14.53 -6.49
N LEU A 325 16.10 -14.68 -7.50
CA LEU A 325 14.87 -15.47 -7.49
C LEU A 325 14.99 -16.66 -8.48
N ARG A 326 15.78 -17.67 -8.07
CA ARG A 326 16.20 -18.77 -8.95
C ARG A 326 15.13 -19.86 -9.13
N ASP A 327 14.41 -20.14 -8.05
CA ASP A 327 13.41 -21.21 -7.92
C ASP A 327 12.30 -20.80 -6.92
N LYS A 328 11.22 -21.60 -6.85
CA LYS A 328 10.08 -21.36 -5.94
C LYS A 328 10.50 -21.22 -4.48
N GLU A 329 11.46 -22.02 -4.02
CA GLU A 329 11.93 -22.02 -2.63
C GLU A 329 12.65 -20.71 -2.29
N SER A 330 13.50 -20.21 -3.19
CA SER A 330 14.21 -18.95 -3.03
C SER A 330 13.25 -17.75 -2.94
N VAL A 331 12.16 -17.76 -3.73
CA VAL A 331 11.09 -16.76 -3.69
C VAL A 331 10.35 -16.83 -2.36
N GLU A 332 9.90 -18.01 -1.95
CA GLU A 332 9.18 -18.19 -0.68
C GLU A 332 10.05 -17.77 0.51
N LYS A 333 11.34 -18.15 0.51
CA LYS A 333 12.31 -17.74 1.54
C LYS A 333 12.50 -16.22 1.58
N LYS A 334 12.62 -15.57 0.41
CA LYS A 334 12.75 -14.11 0.31
C LYS A 334 11.53 -13.40 0.90
N VAL A 335 10.32 -13.78 0.47
CA VAL A 335 9.05 -13.19 0.96
C VAL A 335 8.87 -13.42 2.46
N ARG A 336 9.13 -14.63 2.96
CA ARG A 336 9.05 -14.93 4.40
C ARG A 336 10.04 -14.13 5.24
N ASN A 337 11.25 -13.92 4.74
CA ASN A 337 12.25 -13.11 5.42
C ASN A 337 11.84 -11.64 5.44
N ASP A 338 11.36 -11.10 4.32
CA ASP A 338 10.90 -9.72 4.21
C ASP A 338 9.70 -9.47 5.13
N PHE A 339 8.75 -10.41 5.22
CA PHE A 339 7.63 -10.35 6.18
C PHE A 339 8.09 -10.36 7.63
N ARG A 340 9.01 -11.27 8.00
CA ARG A 340 9.56 -11.31 9.36
C ARG A 340 10.20 -9.98 9.71
N ARG A 341 11.01 -9.40 8.82
CA ARG A 341 11.62 -8.08 9.03
C ARG A 341 10.56 -7.00 9.17
N ALA A 342 9.59 -6.92 8.26
CA ALA A 342 8.48 -5.97 8.31
C ALA A 342 7.72 -6.02 9.66
N PHE A 343 7.36 -7.22 10.13
CA PHE A 343 6.68 -7.37 11.41
C PHE A 343 7.57 -6.98 12.59
N GLU A 344 8.84 -7.39 12.60
CA GLU A 344 9.80 -6.98 13.63
C GLU A 344 9.97 -5.45 13.69
N TYR A 345 9.86 -4.77 12.56
CA TYR A 345 9.94 -3.32 12.48
C TYR A 345 8.72 -2.63 13.07
N VAL A 346 7.51 -3.03 12.69
CA VAL A 346 6.28 -2.49 13.28
C VAL A 346 6.23 -2.78 14.79
N LYS A 347 6.69 -3.97 15.20
CA LYS A 347 6.83 -4.33 16.62
C LYS A 347 7.82 -3.41 17.35
N THR A 348 8.99 -3.17 16.76
CA THR A 348 10.01 -2.28 17.34
C THR A 348 9.51 -0.84 17.41
N LEU A 349 8.81 -0.36 16.39
CA LEU A 349 8.19 0.96 16.39
C LEU A 349 7.20 1.12 17.55
N ALA A 350 6.33 0.12 17.76
CA ALA A 350 5.37 0.14 18.86
C ALA A 350 6.07 0.14 20.24
N LEU A 351 7.09 -0.71 20.43
CA LEU A 351 7.78 -0.86 21.71
C LEU A 351 8.73 0.32 22.00
N GLU A 352 9.52 0.76 21.03
CA GLU A 352 10.60 1.74 21.22
C GLU A 352 10.22 3.17 20.81
N GLY A 353 9.19 3.37 19.98
CA GLY A 353 8.82 4.68 19.44
C GLY A 353 9.89 5.31 18.52
N ARG A 354 10.91 4.52 18.16
CA ARG A 354 12.02 4.88 17.28
C ARG A 354 12.50 3.66 16.50
N LEU A 355 13.05 3.95 15.34
CA LEU A 355 13.67 3.00 14.44
C LEU A 355 15.19 3.31 14.38
N ARG A 356 16.04 2.28 14.36
CA ARG A 356 17.51 2.31 14.22
C ARG A 356 17.90 1.78 12.85
N GLU A 357 18.83 2.43 12.17
CA GLU A 357 19.32 2.02 10.85
C GLU A 357 19.59 0.51 10.74
N SER A 358 19.09 -0.11 9.67
CA SER A 358 19.15 -1.57 9.48
C SER A 358 19.61 -2.00 8.08
N GLY A 359 19.87 -1.08 7.15
CA GLY A 359 20.24 -1.40 5.76
C GLY A 359 19.11 -2.00 4.91
N ASP A 360 17.87 -2.06 5.41
CA ASP A 360 16.71 -2.60 4.70
C ASP A 360 15.92 -1.45 4.07
N PRO A 361 15.61 -1.48 2.75
CA PRO A 361 14.97 -0.36 2.07
C PRO A 361 13.65 0.06 2.72
N ALA A 362 12.73 -0.89 2.99
CA ALA A 362 11.45 -0.58 3.62
C ALA A 362 11.62 0.09 4.99
N TYR A 363 12.61 -0.38 5.75
CA TYR A 363 12.94 0.19 7.04
C TYR A 363 13.39 1.64 6.97
N GLU A 364 14.34 1.90 6.09
CA GLU A 364 14.93 3.23 5.92
C GLU A 364 13.87 4.19 5.39
N THR A 365 13.06 3.78 4.41
CA THR A 365 11.97 4.60 3.89
C THR A 365 10.98 4.97 4.99
N LEU A 366 10.49 4.00 5.77
CA LEU A 366 9.55 4.27 6.86
C LEU A 366 10.18 5.15 7.95
N THR A 367 11.45 4.93 8.29
CA THR A 367 12.17 5.76 9.26
C THR A 367 12.27 7.21 8.80
N LYS A 368 12.57 7.44 7.52
CA LYS A 368 12.60 8.79 6.90
C LYS A 368 11.22 9.46 6.96
N ILE A 369 10.16 8.72 6.62
CA ILE A 369 8.78 9.22 6.72
C ILE A 369 8.46 9.61 8.17
N LEU A 370 8.75 8.75 9.14
CA LEU A 370 8.48 9.04 10.55
C LEU A 370 9.37 10.15 11.12
N ALA A 371 10.58 10.35 10.60
CA ALA A 371 11.48 11.43 11.02
C ALA A 371 10.98 12.82 10.60
N SER A 372 10.19 12.91 9.51
CA SER A 372 9.57 14.17 9.08
C SER A 372 8.51 14.69 10.07
N LEU A 373 7.99 13.81 10.95
CA LEU A 373 7.06 14.21 12.01
C LEU A 373 7.72 15.13 13.03
N LYS A 374 7.21 16.35 13.14
CA LYS A 374 7.46 17.21 14.31
C LYS A 374 6.78 16.59 15.53
N LYS A 375 7.51 15.73 16.27
CA LYS A 375 7.10 15.32 17.62
C LYS A 375 6.85 16.60 18.45
N LYS A 376 5.68 16.73 19.09
CA LYS A 376 5.42 17.83 20.03
C LYS A 376 6.61 17.96 20.99
N GLY A 377 7.08 19.19 21.19
CA GLY A 377 8.20 19.48 22.08
C GLY A 377 8.00 18.89 23.48
N GLY A 378 9.10 18.41 24.05
CA GLY A 378 9.18 17.87 25.41
C GLY A 378 8.75 16.40 25.49
N ARG A 379 9.51 15.59 26.23
CA ARG A 379 9.06 14.23 26.65
C ARG A 379 7.77 14.39 27.48
N GLY A 380 6.61 14.37 26.83
CA GLY A 380 5.31 14.37 27.50
C GLY A 380 5.17 13.13 28.40
N GLU A 381 4.34 13.23 29.44
CA GLU A 381 4.10 12.16 30.42
C GLU A 381 3.76 10.83 29.73
N ARG A 382 3.02 10.89 28.61
CA ARG A 382 2.70 9.75 27.75
C ARG A 382 3.95 9.01 27.26
N GLU A 383 4.89 9.69 26.62
CA GLU A 383 6.10 9.04 26.07
C GLU A 383 6.95 8.42 27.19
N MET A 384 7.06 9.12 28.33
CA MET A 384 7.74 8.57 29.51
C MET A 384 7.06 7.29 30.01
N ILE A 385 5.73 7.28 30.14
CA ILE A 385 4.97 6.10 30.56
C ILE A 385 5.20 4.94 29.60
N LEU A 386 5.06 5.19 28.29
CA LEU A 386 5.25 4.18 27.26
C LEU A 386 6.67 3.63 27.27
N ASP A 387 7.70 4.46 27.40
CA ASP A 387 9.10 4.03 27.43
C ASP A 387 9.41 3.13 28.62
N LYS A 388 8.91 3.49 29.82
CA LYS A 388 9.12 2.71 31.04
C LYS A 388 8.38 1.37 30.98
N ILE A 389 7.14 1.36 30.52
CA ILE A 389 6.37 0.11 30.33
C ILE A 389 7.06 -0.78 29.28
N SER A 390 7.41 -0.23 28.12
CA SER A 390 8.07 -1.00 27.07
C SER A 390 9.43 -1.54 27.48
N LYS A 391 10.17 -0.87 28.38
CA LYS A 391 11.43 -1.41 28.93
C LYS A 391 11.20 -2.73 29.65
N CYS A 392 10.16 -2.81 30.48
CA CYS A 392 9.80 -4.04 31.21
C CYS A 392 9.34 -5.16 30.28
N LEU A 393 8.63 -4.83 29.20
CA LEU A 393 8.13 -5.81 28.21
C LEU A 393 9.24 -6.44 27.36
N ARG A 394 10.45 -5.85 27.35
CA ARG A 394 11.61 -6.34 26.60
C ARG A 394 12.53 -7.26 27.40
N GLU A 395 12.26 -7.50 28.68
CA GLU A 395 13.01 -8.47 29.49
C GLU A 395 12.82 -9.89 28.92
N ASP A 396 13.88 -10.71 28.96
CA ASP A 396 13.96 -11.96 28.19
C ASP A 396 12.75 -12.90 28.37
N GLY A 397 12.23 -13.01 29.59
CA GLY A 397 11.08 -13.84 29.89
C GLY A 397 9.76 -13.34 29.29
N VAL A 398 9.57 -12.03 29.15
CA VAL A 398 8.34 -11.43 28.60
C VAL A 398 8.46 -11.19 27.09
N LYS A 399 9.67 -10.90 26.59
CA LYS A 399 9.96 -10.61 25.18
C LYS A 399 9.46 -11.72 24.25
N LYS A 400 9.61 -12.99 24.66
CA LYS A 400 9.13 -14.17 23.92
C LYS A 400 7.63 -14.12 23.63
N ALA A 401 6.84 -13.41 24.44
CA ALA A 401 5.40 -13.25 24.22
C ALA A 401 5.09 -12.53 22.90
N PHE A 402 5.98 -11.68 22.39
CA PHE A 402 5.77 -10.90 21.17
C PHE A 402 6.31 -11.53 19.88
N GLU A 403 6.91 -12.71 19.93
CA GLU A 403 7.40 -13.42 18.74
C GLU A 403 6.25 -14.06 17.98
N ASN A 404 6.31 -14.12 16.64
CA ASN A 404 5.35 -14.84 15.79
C ASN A 404 3.85 -14.49 16.01
N LEU A 405 3.52 -13.25 16.38
CA LEU A 405 2.13 -12.83 16.61
C LEU A 405 1.28 -12.79 15.33
N LEU A 406 1.90 -12.64 14.16
CA LEU A 406 1.25 -12.70 12.86
C LEU A 406 1.75 -13.93 12.08
N SER A 407 0.83 -14.57 11.38
CA SER A 407 1.12 -15.70 10.50
C SER A 407 1.18 -15.25 9.04
N LEU A 408 1.91 -16.00 8.20
CA LEU A 408 2.07 -15.72 6.77
C LEU A 408 1.84 -16.97 5.93
N ARG A 409 0.95 -16.86 4.95
CA ARG A 409 0.83 -17.78 3.82
C ARG A 409 1.48 -17.16 2.59
N VAL A 410 2.25 -17.98 1.88
CA VAL A 410 2.90 -17.61 0.61
C VAL A 410 2.64 -18.74 -0.37
N TYR A 411 2.08 -18.40 -1.52
CA TYR A 411 1.88 -19.30 -2.65
C TYR A 411 2.73 -18.81 -3.81
N VAL A 412 3.46 -19.70 -4.46
CA VAL A 412 4.41 -19.35 -5.53
C VAL A 412 4.17 -20.27 -6.71
N VAL A 413 3.66 -19.71 -7.80
CA VAL A 413 3.43 -20.41 -9.06
C VAL A 413 4.60 -20.10 -10.00
N ASP A 414 5.26 -21.12 -10.55
CA ASP A 414 6.28 -20.94 -11.59
C ASP A 414 5.57 -20.85 -12.96
N VAL A 415 5.67 -19.68 -13.58
CA VAL A 415 5.01 -19.38 -14.86
C VAL A 415 5.60 -20.21 -16.00
N GLU A 416 6.88 -20.57 -15.92
CA GLU A 416 7.58 -21.35 -16.96
C GLU A 416 7.07 -22.80 -17.02
N GLU A 417 6.73 -23.38 -15.85
CA GLU A 417 6.13 -24.72 -15.74
C GLU A 417 4.76 -24.75 -16.44
N ILE A 418 3.89 -23.78 -16.13
CA ILE A 418 2.55 -23.66 -16.72
C ILE A 418 2.64 -23.40 -18.22
N TYR A 419 3.48 -22.45 -18.65
CA TYR A 419 3.67 -22.15 -20.06
C TYR A 419 4.11 -23.37 -20.87
N SER A 420 5.03 -24.16 -20.30
CA SER A 420 5.52 -25.40 -20.95
C SER A 420 4.45 -26.48 -21.05
N SER A 421 3.50 -26.56 -20.11
CA SER A 421 2.35 -27.47 -20.21
C SER A 421 1.35 -26.98 -21.26
N LEU A 422 0.97 -25.70 -21.21
CA LEU A 422 -0.01 -25.12 -22.13
C LEU A 422 0.37 -25.30 -23.60
N LEU A 423 1.65 -25.13 -23.95
CA LEU A 423 2.15 -25.34 -25.31
C LEU A 423 2.03 -26.79 -25.79
N LYS A 424 2.09 -27.77 -24.88
CA LYS A 424 1.91 -29.19 -25.23
C LYS A 424 0.45 -29.52 -25.47
N ASP A 425 -0.44 -28.94 -24.68
CA ASP A 425 -1.83 -29.37 -24.58
C ASP A 425 -2.77 -28.60 -25.53
N ARG A 426 -2.47 -27.34 -25.88
CA ARG A 426 -3.40 -26.48 -26.65
C ARG A 426 -2.68 -25.55 -27.64
N LYS A 427 -3.00 -25.66 -28.93
CA LYS A 427 -2.61 -24.64 -29.93
C LYS A 427 -3.28 -23.30 -29.59
N GLY A 428 -2.48 -22.24 -29.43
CA GLY A 428 -2.96 -20.92 -29.00
C GLY A 428 -3.19 -20.78 -27.49
N GLY A 429 -2.74 -21.75 -26.68
CA GLY A 429 -2.84 -21.71 -25.22
C GLY A 429 -1.96 -20.63 -24.58
N ASP A 430 -0.98 -20.09 -25.31
CA ASP A 430 -0.16 -18.97 -24.90
C ASP A 430 -0.98 -17.68 -24.65
N PHE A 431 -2.11 -17.50 -25.35
CA PHE A 431 -3.02 -16.38 -25.09
C PHE A 431 -3.74 -16.47 -23.74
N LEU A 432 -3.82 -17.67 -23.14
CA LEU A 432 -4.51 -17.91 -21.87
C LEU A 432 -3.52 -18.05 -20.70
N LEU A 433 -2.22 -17.85 -20.93
CA LEU A 433 -1.18 -18.09 -19.94
C LEU A 433 -1.49 -17.45 -18.59
N PHE A 434 -1.84 -16.15 -18.57
CA PHE A 434 -2.08 -15.45 -17.31
C PHE A 434 -3.35 -15.94 -16.61
N ASP A 435 -4.42 -16.25 -17.35
CA ASP A 435 -5.65 -16.81 -16.77
C ASP A 435 -5.40 -18.19 -16.14
N THR A 436 -4.65 -19.07 -16.83
CA THR A 436 -4.24 -20.36 -16.28
C THR A 436 -3.35 -20.22 -15.05
N VAL A 437 -2.38 -19.31 -15.06
CA VAL A 437 -1.50 -19.03 -13.90
C VAL A 437 -2.32 -18.62 -12.67
N VAL A 438 -3.29 -17.71 -12.85
CA VAL A 438 -4.08 -17.16 -11.74
C VAL A 438 -5.14 -18.15 -11.26
N ARG A 439 -5.83 -18.87 -12.17
CA ARG A 439 -6.93 -19.78 -11.80
C ARG A 439 -6.44 -21.16 -11.39
N GLU A 440 -5.69 -21.82 -12.24
CA GLU A 440 -5.28 -23.21 -12.05
C GLU A 440 -4.02 -23.26 -11.18
N GLY A 441 -3.01 -22.45 -11.51
CA GLY A 441 -1.74 -22.44 -10.78
C GLY A 441 -1.88 -22.13 -9.28
N ILE A 442 -2.63 -21.08 -8.93
CA ILE A 442 -2.86 -20.76 -7.51
C ILE A 442 -3.73 -21.81 -6.82
N LEU A 443 -4.77 -22.32 -7.49
CA LEU A 443 -5.64 -23.33 -6.90
C LEU A 443 -4.84 -24.60 -6.59
N ASP A 444 -3.98 -25.05 -7.50
CA ASP A 444 -3.11 -26.21 -7.31
C ASP A 444 -2.11 -25.99 -6.16
N GLU A 445 -1.54 -24.79 -6.04
CA GLU A 445 -0.68 -24.44 -4.89
C GLU A 445 -1.46 -24.40 -3.56
N ILE A 446 -2.73 -24.00 -3.57
CA ILE A 446 -3.60 -24.03 -2.39
C ILE A 446 -3.96 -25.46 -2.00
N LEU A 447 -4.23 -26.34 -2.98
CA LEU A 447 -4.64 -27.73 -2.75
C LEU A 447 -3.45 -28.63 -2.39
N SER A 448 -2.26 -28.38 -2.96
CA SER A 448 -1.04 -29.18 -2.73
C SER A 448 -0.35 -28.84 -1.41
N LYS A 449 -0.41 -27.57 -0.98
CA LYS A 449 -0.06 -27.23 0.39
C LYS A 449 -1.19 -27.74 1.26
N ASP A 450 -0.97 -28.87 1.95
CA ASP A 450 -1.74 -29.28 3.13
C ASP A 450 -1.91 -28.04 4.00
N SER A 451 -3.02 -27.34 3.82
CA SER A 451 -3.22 -26.01 4.35
C SER A 451 -3.58 -26.22 5.80
N LYS A 452 -2.57 -26.54 6.61
CA LYS A 452 -2.67 -26.59 8.05
C LYS A 452 -3.41 -25.33 8.41
N VAL A 453 -4.61 -25.50 8.95
CA VAL A 453 -5.36 -24.43 9.58
C VAL A 453 -4.35 -23.72 10.45
N LEU A 454 -3.95 -22.50 10.06
CA LEU A 454 -2.97 -21.76 10.84
C LEU A 454 -3.69 -21.38 12.12
N PHE A 455 -3.53 -22.24 13.13
CA PHE A 455 -3.75 -21.86 14.50
C PHE A 455 -2.81 -20.69 14.76
N GLY A 456 -3.32 -19.65 15.41
CA GLY A 456 -2.47 -18.56 15.87
C GLY A 456 -1.32 -19.10 16.71
N LYS A 457 -0.34 -18.24 17.01
CA LYS A 457 0.78 -18.58 17.87
C LYS A 457 0.38 -19.51 19.04
N PRO A 458 1.08 -20.65 19.25
CA PRO A 458 0.93 -21.40 20.48
C PRO A 458 1.42 -20.55 21.64
N TRP A 459 0.69 -20.56 22.76
CA TRP A 459 1.06 -19.86 23.99
C TRP A 459 1.74 -20.78 25.01
N PHE A 460 1.58 -22.09 24.81
CA PHE A 460 2.09 -23.14 25.67
C PHE A 460 2.81 -24.17 24.79
N ASP A 461 3.79 -24.86 25.35
CA ASP A 461 4.43 -25.99 24.68
C ASP A 461 3.54 -27.25 24.68
N GLY A 462 4.07 -28.36 24.16
CA GLY A 462 3.33 -29.63 24.10
C GLY A 462 3.00 -30.24 25.46
N ASN A 463 3.65 -29.79 26.55
CA ASN A 463 3.39 -30.23 27.91
C ASN A 463 2.45 -29.27 28.67
N GLY A 464 2.04 -28.17 28.04
CA GLY A 464 1.23 -27.13 28.67
C GLY A 464 2.04 -26.07 29.41
N GLU A 465 3.37 -26.07 29.29
CA GLU A 465 4.23 -25.08 29.94
C GLU A 465 4.20 -23.72 29.20
N PRO A 466 4.15 -22.58 29.92
CA PRO A 466 4.10 -21.26 29.31
C PRO A 466 5.34 -20.94 28.46
N LEU A 467 5.14 -20.46 27.24
CA LEU A 467 6.26 -20.07 26.35
C LEU A 467 6.87 -18.71 26.71
N ALA A 468 6.26 -17.97 27.63
CA ALA A 468 6.76 -16.71 28.17
C ALA A 468 6.22 -16.45 29.60
N GLU A 469 6.83 -15.51 30.31
CA GLU A 469 6.48 -15.14 31.70
C GLU A 469 5.21 -14.28 31.77
N TYR A 470 4.03 -14.89 31.54
CA TYR A 470 2.75 -14.18 31.53
C TYR A 470 2.34 -13.58 32.89
N TRP A 471 2.87 -14.12 34.01
CA TRP A 471 2.54 -13.69 35.37
C TRP A 471 3.27 -12.41 35.83
N LYS A 472 4.40 -12.07 35.20
CA LYS A 472 5.39 -11.13 35.74
C LYS A 472 4.85 -9.72 36.02
N TYR A 473 3.99 -9.21 35.13
CA TYR A 473 3.36 -7.91 35.26
C TYR A 473 1.83 -8.00 35.36
N THR A 474 1.33 -9.13 35.91
CA THR A 474 -0.11 -9.36 36.10
C THR A 474 -0.53 -9.54 37.56
N SER A 475 0.43 -9.49 38.50
CA SER A 475 0.22 -9.75 39.93
C SER A 475 -0.32 -11.16 40.23
N LEU A 476 -0.11 -12.11 39.31
CA LEU A 476 -0.42 -13.52 39.45
C LEU A 476 0.76 -14.29 40.05
N LYS A 477 0.53 -15.54 40.48
CA LYS A 477 1.64 -16.41 40.92
C LYS A 477 2.43 -16.88 39.71
N GLU A 478 3.65 -17.35 39.95
CA GLU A 478 4.46 -17.97 38.91
C GLU A 478 3.74 -19.17 38.28
N GLY A 479 3.75 -19.26 36.95
CA GLY A 479 3.00 -20.25 36.17
C GLY A 479 1.54 -19.88 35.88
N ASP A 480 0.92 -18.98 36.65
CA ASP A 480 -0.49 -18.59 36.44
C ASP A 480 -0.64 -17.61 35.25
N TRP A 481 -1.83 -17.62 34.63
CA TRP A 481 -2.19 -16.68 33.57
C TRP A 481 -3.68 -16.35 33.60
N ILE A 482 -4.05 -15.23 32.95
CA ILE A 482 -5.45 -14.85 32.71
C ILE A 482 -5.64 -14.44 31.25
N PRO A 483 -6.82 -14.65 30.65
CA PRO A 483 -7.07 -14.24 29.28
C PRO A 483 -7.07 -12.71 29.15
N CYS A 484 -6.61 -12.23 28.00
CA CYS A 484 -6.68 -10.83 27.60
C CYS A 484 -8.14 -10.36 27.58
N THR A 485 -8.43 -9.26 28.26
CA THR A 485 -9.77 -8.65 28.32
C THR A 485 -10.26 -8.13 26.97
N GLN A 486 -9.37 -7.93 25.99
CA GLN A 486 -9.72 -7.42 24.67
C GLN A 486 -10.12 -8.55 23.72
N CYS A 487 -9.28 -9.58 23.59
CA CYS A 487 -9.45 -10.65 22.61
C CYS A 487 -9.91 -11.98 23.18
N LEU A 488 -9.81 -12.18 24.50
CA LEU A 488 -10.11 -13.42 25.24
C LEU A 488 -9.32 -14.66 24.80
N ARG A 489 -8.31 -14.51 23.93
CA ARG A 489 -7.53 -15.61 23.35
C ARG A 489 -6.08 -15.64 23.81
N GLU A 490 -5.49 -14.47 24.01
CA GLU A 490 -4.10 -14.33 24.40
C GLU A 490 -3.97 -14.40 25.93
N PRO A 491 -2.92 -15.02 26.48
CA PRO A 491 -2.55 -14.82 27.87
C PRO A 491 -2.14 -13.35 28.07
N SER A 492 -2.64 -12.74 29.13
CA SER A 492 -2.28 -11.36 29.46
C SER A 492 -0.84 -11.30 29.96
N ILE A 493 -0.09 -10.32 29.49
CA ILE A 493 1.26 -10.01 29.97
C ILE A 493 1.30 -8.77 30.86
N LEU A 494 0.22 -7.96 30.84
CA LEU A 494 0.09 -6.75 31.64
C LEU A 494 -1.33 -6.65 32.18
N ARG A 495 -1.48 -6.49 33.50
CA ARG A 495 -2.79 -6.36 34.16
C ARG A 495 -2.84 -5.13 35.04
N PHE A 496 -3.96 -4.43 34.95
CA PHE A 496 -4.33 -3.31 35.81
C PHE A 496 -5.52 -3.72 36.66
N GLY A 497 -5.30 -4.10 37.92
CA GLY A 497 -6.38 -4.42 38.85
C GLY A 497 -7.22 -3.20 39.20
N LYS A 498 -8.49 -3.41 39.54
CA LYS A 498 -9.46 -2.34 39.82
C LYS A 498 -9.97 -2.37 41.24
N THR A 499 -10.26 -1.19 41.77
CA THR A 499 -10.98 -0.97 43.03
C THR A 499 -11.81 0.32 42.93
N PHE A 500 -12.67 0.57 43.90
CA PHE A 500 -13.37 1.84 44.05
C PHE A 500 -12.78 2.60 45.24
N ARG A 501 -12.40 3.86 45.03
CA ARG A 501 -11.99 4.79 46.10
C ARG A 501 -12.83 6.05 45.96
N ASN A 502 -13.55 6.43 47.01
CA ASN A 502 -14.43 7.60 47.04
C ASN A 502 -15.41 7.65 45.84
N GLY A 503 -16.03 6.51 45.52
CA GLY A 503 -16.98 6.39 44.40
C GLY A 503 -16.35 6.45 42.99
N ARG A 504 -15.02 6.63 42.88
CA ARG A 504 -14.30 6.67 41.60
C ARG A 504 -13.53 5.39 41.36
N LEU A 505 -13.46 4.98 40.10
CA LEU A 505 -12.68 3.82 39.67
C LEU A 505 -11.18 4.13 39.81
N ALA A 506 -10.44 3.26 40.51
CA ALA A 506 -9.02 3.41 40.79
C ALA A 506 -8.27 2.08 40.63
N TYR A 507 -6.94 2.13 40.56
CA TYR A 507 -6.12 0.92 40.59
C TYR A 507 -6.09 0.30 41.99
N ASP A 508 -6.06 -1.03 42.06
CA ASP A 508 -5.86 -1.72 43.33
C ASP A 508 -4.43 -1.53 43.88
N ARG A 509 -4.21 -1.83 45.17
CA ARG A 509 -2.92 -1.64 45.83
C ARG A 509 -1.78 -2.44 45.18
N ARG A 510 -2.08 -3.62 44.60
CA ARG A 510 -1.07 -4.47 43.95
C ARG A 510 -0.57 -3.82 42.65
N THR A 511 -1.51 -3.30 41.87
CA THR A 511 -1.27 -2.57 40.62
C THR A 511 -0.50 -1.29 40.88
N GLU A 512 -0.88 -0.51 41.91
CA GLU A 512 -0.11 0.68 42.32
C GLU A 512 1.32 0.32 42.69
N LYS A 513 1.54 -0.75 43.48
CA LYS A 513 2.90 -1.20 43.84
C LYS A 513 3.71 -1.63 42.62
N MET A 514 3.11 -2.38 41.70
CA MET A 514 3.75 -2.79 40.44
C MET A 514 4.14 -1.57 39.61
N LEU A 515 3.22 -0.63 39.41
CA LEU A 515 3.47 0.57 38.63
C LEU A 515 4.47 1.52 39.30
N ARG A 516 4.51 1.62 40.64
CA ARG A 516 5.57 2.35 41.36
C ARG A 516 6.94 1.78 41.03
N LYS A 517 7.06 0.45 40.96
CA LYS A 517 8.31 -0.23 40.57
C LYS A 517 8.69 0.03 39.10
N ILE A 518 7.73 -0.04 38.18
CA ILE A 518 7.96 0.18 36.74
C ILE A 518 8.30 1.65 36.44
N LEU A 519 7.48 2.56 36.98
CA LEU A 519 7.57 3.98 36.68
C LEU A 519 8.61 4.69 37.54
N GLY A 520 9.01 4.13 38.69
CA GLY A 520 9.97 4.76 39.61
C GLY A 520 9.47 6.10 40.16
N MET A 521 8.16 6.24 40.38
CA MET A 521 7.51 7.49 40.78
C MET A 521 6.52 7.25 41.92
N SER A 522 6.26 8.29 42.73
CA SER A 522 5.14 8.27 43.66
C SER A 522 3.83 8.54 42.92
N PHE A 523 2.74 7.86 43.33
CA PHE A 523 1.40 8.05 42.76
C PHE A 523 0.71 9.36 43.19
N ASP A 524 1.44 10.26 43.83
CA ASP A 524 0.93 11.55 44.28
C ASP A 524 0.94 12.58 43.13
N ASP A 525 1.62 12.29 42.02
CA ASP A 525 1.53 13.08 40.78
C ASP A 525 0.25 12.74 40.01
N GLU A 526 -0.80 13.53 40.25
CA GLU A 526 -2.09 13.37 39.59
C GLU A 526 -2.01 13.47 38.05
N ARG A 527 -1.03 14.18 37.47
CA ARG A 527 -0.94 14.34 36.01
C ARG A 527 -0.56 13.01 35.35
N VAL A 528 0.46 12.35 35.88
CA VAL A 528 0.92 11.04 35.40
C VAL A 528 -0.15 9.99 35.63
N LEU A 529 -0.83 10.01 36.77
CA LEU A 529 -1.93 9.08 37.05
C LEU A 529 -3.10 9.28 36.08
N ARG A 530 -3.50 10.52 35.81
CA ARG A 530 -4.52 10.85 34.81
C ARG A 530 -4.13 10.33 33.43
N GLU A 531 -2.90 10.60 32.99
CA GLU A 531 -2.41 10.15 31.69
C GLU A 531 -2.36 8.62 31.60
N LEU A 532 -1.88 7.95 32.66
CA LEU A 532 -1.88 6.49 32.73
C LEU A 532 -3.31 5.92 32.62
N MET A 533 -4.29 6.52 33.30
CA MET A 533 -5.70 6.10 33.22
C MET A 533 -6.38 6.42 31.88
N ARG A 534 -5.81 7.31 31.04
CA ARG A 534 -6.23 7.48 29.65
C ARG A 534 -5.73 6.31 28.79
N ILE A 535 -4.50 5.89 29.01
CA ILE A 535 -3.85 4.81 28.28
C ILE A 535 -4.40 3.43 28.69
N PHE A 536 -4.39 3.12 29.98
CA PHE A 536 -4.76 1.83 30.56
C PHE A 536 -5.85 2.00 31.63
N LYS A 537 -7.04 1.46 31.40
CA LYS A 537 -8.15 1.58 32.37
C LYS A 537 -7.98 0.57 33.52
N PRO A 538 -8.35 0.92 34.76
CA PRO A 538 -8.46 -0.07 35.82
C PRO A 538 -9.41 -1.20 35.42
N GLY A 539 -8.94 -2.44 35.55
CA GLY A 539 -9.64 -3.66 35.15
C GLY A 539 -9.15 -4.27 33.83
N GLU A 540 -8.31 -3.57 33.07
CA GLU A 540 -7.75 -4.13 31.83
C GLU A 540 -6.68 -5.18 32.11
N ALA A 541 -6.74 -6.28 31.37
CA ALA A 541 -5.63 -7.22 31.20
C ALA A 541 -5.35 -7.37 29.71
N LEU A 542 -4.11 -7.16 29.29
CA LEU A 542 -3.73 -7.06 27.88
C LEU A 542 -2.75 -8.17 27.52
N GLY A 543 -3.09 -8.93 26.48
CA GLY A 543 -2.18 -9.83 25.78
C GLY A 543 -1.19 -9.07 24.89
N PRO A 544 -0.13 -9.73 24.41
CA PRO A 544 0.94 -9.11 23.64
C PRO A 544 0.49 -8.39 22.37
N LEU A 545 -0.39 -8.97 21.55
CA LEU A 545 -0.85 -8.33 20.31
C LEU A 545 -1.76 -7.14 20.62
N CYS A 546 -2.68 -7.31 21.57
CA CYS A 546 -3.57 -6.23 22.00
C CYS A 546 -2.81 -5.05 22.62
N LEU A 547 -1.77 -5.34 23.42
CA LEU A 547 -0.88 -4.33 23.97
C LEU A 547 -0.05 -3.66 22.85
N LEU A 548 0.48 -4.43 21.90
CA LEU A 548 1.27 -3.91 20.80
C LEU A 548 0.47 -2.92 19.95
N LYS A 549 -0.78 -3.23 19.62
CA LYS A 549 -1.69 -2.32 18.89
C LYS A 549 -1.87 -0.99 19.64
N ARG A 550 -2.08 -1.06 20.96
CA ARG A 550 -2.25 0.14 21.77
C ARG A 550 -0.99 1.00 21.81
N LEU A 551 0.17 0.37 22.01
CA LEU A 551 1.44 1.08 22.00
C LEU A 551 1.67 1.71 20.61
N LEU A 552 1.44 0.97 19.53
CA LEU A 552 1.60 1.45 18.15
C LEU A 552 0.74 2.69 17.88
N TYR A 553 -0.55 2.64 18.22
CA TYR A 553 -1.45 3.80 18.10
C TYR A 553 -0.88 5.02 18.80
N LEU A 554 -0.51 4.88 20.08
CA LEU A 554 -0.07 6.00 20.90
C LEU A 554 1.28 6.57 20.47
N ARG A 555 2.17 5.75 19.88
CA ARG A 555 3.45 6.20 19.33
C ARG A 555 3.29 6.97 18.02
N LEU A 556 2.28 6.62 17.22
CA LEU A 556 2.00 7.30 15.95
C LEU A 556 1.23 8.61 16.15
N LEU A 557 0.44 8.73 17.23
CA LEU A 557 -0.26 9.98 17.55
C LEU A 557 0.69 11.17 17.69
N SER A 558 0.53 12.15 16.81
CA SER A 558 1.24 13.42 16.82
C SER A 558 0.27 14.60 16.67
N ARG A 559 0.78 15.84 16.64
CA ARG A 559 -0.07 17.03 16.38
C ARG A 559 -0.71 16.95 14.99
N ASP A 560 0.05 16.43 14.03
CA ASP A 560 -0.27 16.48 12.61
C ASP A 560 -0.75 15.12 12.08
N PHE A 561 -0.83 14.11 12.98
CA PHE A 561 -1.29 12.75 12.70
C PHE A 561 -2.19 12.24 13.84
N SER A 562 -3.50 12.28 13.62
CA SER A 562 -4.53 11.76 14.52
C SER A 562 -5.55 10.96 13.71
N PRO A 563 -5.29 9.67 13.48
CA PRO A 563 -5.94 8.92 12.40
C PRO A 563 -7.38 8.51 12.69
N PHE A 564 -7.85 8.65 13.93
CA PHE A 564 -9.20 8.20 14.30
C PHE A 564 -9.75 8.94 15.51
N GLU A 565 -10.97 9.47 15.38
CA GLU A 565 -11.77 10.04 16.45
C GLU A 565 -12.39 8.91 17.30
N THR A 566 -12.52 9.08 18.61
CA THR A 566 -13.19 8.05 19.44
C THR A 566 -14.65 7.86 19.03
N VAL A 567 -15.29 6.75 19.44
CA VAL A 567 -16.72 6.54 19.14
C VAL A 567 -17.55 7.67 19.76
N GLU A 568 -17.14 8.13 20.94
CA GLU A 568 -17.70 9.30 21.59
C GLU A 568 -17.47 10.57 20.77
N ASP A 569 -16.26 10.82 20.27
CA ASP A 569 -15.98 12.00 19.42
C ASP A 569 -16.83 11.99 18.14
N ILE A 570 -16.99 10.84 17.48
CA ILE A 570 -17.86 10.69 16.31
C ILE A 570 -19.31 11.00 16.68
N ALA A 571 -19.79 10.49 17.81
CA ALA A 571 -21.13 10.76 18.30
C ALA A 571 -21.31 12.25 18.64
N PHE A 572 -20.34 12.86 19.34
CA PHE A 572 -20.35 14.29 19.68
C PHE A 572 -20.30 15.17 18.44
N ASN A 573 -19.49 14.83 17.43
CA ASN A 573 -19.46 15.56 16.16
C ASN A 573 -20.82 15.49 15.44
N TRP A 574 -21.48 14.33 15.46
CA TRP A 574 -22.83 14.21 14.90
C TRP A 574 -23.86 15.04 15.67
N PHE A 575 -23.86 14.94 17.01
CA PHE A 575 -24.75 15.74 17.86
C PHE A 575 -24.47 17.23 17.73
N GLY A 576 -23.20 17.64 17.70
CA GLY A 576 -22.76 19.02 17.52
C GLY A 576 -23.13 19.60 16.16
N GLY A 577 -23.00 18.80 15.09
CA GLY A 577 -23.46 19.20 13.75
C GLY A 577 -24.98 19.36 13.67
N LYS A 578 -25.72 18.44 14.29
CA LYS A 578 -27.19 18.51 14.37
C LYS A 578 -27.65 19.67 15.24
N ALA A 579 -27.00 19.90 16.38
CA ALA A 579 -27.24 21.02 17.27
C ALA A 579 -26.94 22.34 16.56
N SER A 580 -25.82 22.45 15.82
CA SER A 580 -25.49 23.64 15.03
C SER A 580 -26.54 23.94 13.96
N LYS A 581 -27.08 22.91 13.30
CA LYS A 581 -28.17 23.08 12.34
C LYS A 581 -29.47 23.55 13.01
N ILE A 582 -29.83 22.95 14.14
CA ILE A 582 -31.01 23.34 14.93
C ILE A 582 -30.85 24.78 15.44
N VAL A 583 -29.68 25.16 15.96
CA VAL A 583 -29.36 26.52 16.39
C VAL A 583 -29.49 27.49 15.21
N GLY A 584 -29.00 27.13 14.01
CA GLY A 584 -29.17 27.94 12.81
C GLY A 584 -30.64 28.14 12.41
N ASP A 585 -31.44 27.07 12.46
CA ASP A 585 -32.88 27.12 12.15
C ASP A 585 -33.69 27.91 13.19
N LEU A 586 -33.30 27.86 14.47
CA LEU A 586 -33.92 28.58 15.58
C LEU A 586 -33.54 30.06 15.61
N LYS A 587 -32.29 30.43 15.29
CA LYS A 587 -31.87 31.84 15.12
C LYS A 587 -32.65 32.56 14.01
N GLY A 588 -33.22 31.83 13.06
CA GLY A 588 -34.15 32.38 12.06
C GLY A 588 -35.60 32.58 12.56
N ARG A 589 -35.92 32.22 13.82
CA ARG A 589 -37.29 32.17 14.38
C ARG A 589 -37.41 32.78 15.79
N GLU A 590 -36.51 33.69 16.15
CA GLU A 590 -36.29 34.23 17.52
C GLU A 590 -37.50 34.94 18.18
N GLU A 591 -38.64 35.09 17.51
CA GLU A 591 -39.81 35.80 18.06
C GLU A 591 -40.59 35.00 19.12
N ARG A 592 -40.32 33.70 19.29
CA ARG A 592 -41.04 32.85 20.26
C ARG A 592 -40.18 32.58 21.49
N ALA A 593 -40.73 32.84 22.67
CA ALA A 593 -40.05 32.62 23.96
C ALA A 593 -39.53 31.18 24.17
N GLN A 594 -40.25 30.18 23.64
CA GLN A 594 -39.85 28.77 23.70
C GLN A 594 -38.60 28.48 22.83
N ASP A 595 -38.47 29.16 21.68
CA ASP A 595 -37.32 28.99 20.79
C ASP A 595 -36.05 29.62 21.41
N GLN A 596 -36.21 30.70 22.19
CA GLN A 596 -35.12 31.34 22.96
C GLN A 596 -34.61 30.47 24.12
N GLU A 597 -35.49 29.82 24.90
CA GLU A 597 -35.09 28.90 25.97
C GLU A 597 -34.30 27.69 25.43
N VAL A 598 -34.71 27.16 24.27
CA VAL A 598 -34.02 26.04 23.62
C VAL A 598 -32.66 26.48 23.08
N LEU A 599 -32.54 27.71 22.56
CA LEU A 599 -31.26 28.29 22.15
C LEU A 599 -30.29 28.46 23.33
N GLU A 600 -30.74 29.03 24.45
CA GLU A 600 -29.91 29.17 25.66
C GLU A 600 -29.45 27.82 26.23
N TYR A 601 -30.29 26.78 26.14
CA TYR A 601 -29.93 25.44 26.58
C TYR A 601 -28.88 24.79 25.67
N LEU A 602 -28.95 25.01 24.36
CA LEU A 602 -28.02 24.42 23.37
C LEU A 602 -26.69 25.19 23.26
N GLU A 603 -26.64 26.46 23.65
CA GLU A 603 -25.42 27.28 23.66
C GLU A 603 -24.58 27.12 24.95
N ARG A 604 -25.16 26.54 26.03
CA ARG A 604 -24.45 26.13 27.25
C ARG A 604 -23.80 24.76 27.10
#